data_AF-A0A316RUU3-F1
#
_entry.id   AF-A0A316RUU3-F1
#
_cell.length_a   1.000
_cell.length_b   1.000
_cell.length_c   1.000
_cell.angle_alpha   90.00
_cell.angle_beta   90.00
_cell.angle_gamma   90.00
#
_symmetry.space_group_name_H-M   'P 1'
#
loop_
_entity.id
_entity.type
_entity.pdbx_description
1 polymer ?
#
loop_
_entity_poly.entity_id
_entity_poly.type
_entity_poly.pdbx_seq_one_letter_code
_entity_poly.pdbx_strand_id
1 'polypeptide(L)'
;MIANLTRGAKTASLHLPADRFQIAGVLSYLGVDRLDDYELPCEGQDSSGIMVSLEPTGIAERNIAELCRNEKISLGRLNSGFRSLFKLPYEQQLGVMDRIASQKPEHFDDFRKAIDAATVPSVSQEYYFPLTVNLYTANRWGDYDDDPEEYDGRFAARYEDKIRQALLVYNRDDGEDMAAYFHGNNTVVAKLRSATWDFKRRGGELYGCVTVETAGQLTAEQEADLKDWITGQNSDGLGEGFEQQEINIDSYSSSGRICVSFWHSGDDYFVDNEDEFAERLEQGFNLGGM
;
A
#
# COMPACT_ATOMS: atom_id res chain seq x y z
N MET A 1 -12.04 17.43 -14.55
CA MET A 1 -12.89 17.63 -15.74
C MET A 1 -14.25 17.01 -15.51
N ILE A 2 -15.33 17.69 -15.92
CA ILE A 2 -16.69 17.15 -15.82
C ILE A 2 -17.16 16.72 -17.22
N ALA A 3 -17.70 15.52 -17.34
CA ALA A 3 -18.39 15.05 -18.54
C ALA A 3 -19.91 15.14 -18.31
N ASN A 4 -20.60 15.89 -19.15
CA ASN A 4 -22.05 16.04 -19.13
C ASN A 4 -22.66 15.14 -20.20
N LEU A 5 -23.56 14.24 -19.80
CA LEU A 5 -24.23 13.28 -20.67
C LEU A 5 -25.73 13.57 -20.67
N THR A 6 -26.32 13.68 -21.86
CA THR A 6 -27.74 14.02 -22.02
C THR A 6 -28.41 13.11 -23.04
N ARG A 7 -29.65 12.70 -22.76
CA ARG A 7 -30.52 11.98 -23.70
C ARG A 7 -31.97 12.42 -23.54
N GLY A 8 -32.53 13.03 -24.58
CA GLY A 8 -33.86 13.64 -24.47
C GLY A 8 -33.90 14.69 -23.36
N ALA A 9 -34.79 14.52 -22.38
CA ALA A 9 -34.93 15.43 -21.24
C ALA A 9 -34.05 15.06 -20.02
N LYS A 10 -33.34 13.93 -20.05
CA LYS A 10 -32.49 13.49 -18.94
C LYS A 10 -31.06 13.97 -19.14
N THR A 11 -30.46 14.53 -18.08
CA THR A 11 -29.06 14.93 -18.03
C THR A 11 -28.41 14.38 -16.77
N ALA A 12 -27.14 14.01 -16.88
CA ALA A 12 -26.29 13.57 -15.78
C ALA A 12 -24.86 14.09 -15.99
N SER A 13 -24.12 14.27 -14.89
CA SER A 13 -22.74 14.77 -14.90
C SER A 13 -21.82 13.78 -14.18
N LEU A 14 -20.61 13.57 -14.72
CA LEU A 14 -19.58 12.71 -14.16
C LEU A 14 -18.28 13.50 -13.97
N HIS A 15 -17.72 13.45 -12.78
CA HIS A 15 -16.34 13.92 -12.56
C HIS A 15 -15.38 12.84 -13.05
N LEU A 16 -14.45 13.21 -13.93
CA LEU A 16 -13.39 12.32 -14.37
C LEU A 16 -12.16 12.43 -13.43
N PRO A 17 -11.53 11.29 -13.06
CA PRO A 17 -11.91 9.93 -13.46
C PRO A 17 -13.13 9.40 -12.69
N ALA A 18 -14.03 8.70 -13.39
CA ALA A 18 -15.17 8.00 -12.81
C ALA A 18 -14.94 6.48 -12.84
N ASP A 19 -15.38 5.74 -11.83
CA ASP A 19 -15.34 4.28 -11.81
C ASP A 19 -16.37 3.64 -12.79
N ARG A 20 -16.24 2.34 -13.06
CA ARG A 20 -17.12 1.64 -14.02
C ARG A 20 -18.59 1.62 -13.56
N PHE A 21 -18.84 1.51 -12.26
CA PHE A 21 -20.19 1.45 -11.71
C PHE A 21 -20.88 2.81 -11.79
N GLN A 22 -20.16 3.90 -11.53
CA GLN A 22 -20.64 5.27 -11.73
C GLN A 22 -21.06 5.52 -13.19
N ILE A 23 -20.21 5.14 -14.14
CA ILE A 23 -20.50 5.28 -15.58
C ILE A 23 -21.73 4.45 -15.96
N ALA A 24 -21.77 3.17 -15.58
CA ALA A 24 -22.89 2.29 -15.89
C ALA A 24 -24.22 2.81 -15.28
N GLY A 25 -24.18 3.34 -14.06
CA GLY A 25 -25.33 3.95 -13.40
C GLY A 25 -25.85 5.16 -14.17
N VAL A 26 -24.96 6.03 -14.67
CA VAL A 26 -25.35 7.17 -15.51
C VAL A 26 -25.96 6.73 -16.84
N LEU A 27 -25.38 5.75 -17.52
CA LEU A 27 -25.92 5.26 -18.80
C LEU A 27 -27.28 4.59 -18.63
N SER A 28 -27.45 3.78 -17.58
CA SER A 28 -28.74 3.18 -17.25
C SER A 28 -29.79 4.25 -16.89
N TYR A 29 -29.42 5.29 -16.14
CA TYR A 29 -30.30 6.44 -15.88
C TYR A 29 -30.77 7.12 -17.17
N LEU A 30 -29.87 7.27 -18.15
CA LEU A 30 -30.16 7.78 -19.50
C LEU A 30 -30.89 6.76 -20.41
N GLY A 31 -31.18 5.56 -19.90
CA GLY A 31 -31.95 4.52 -20.59
C GLY A 31 -31.17 3.76 -21.65
N VAL A 32 -29.85 3.63 -21.49
CA VAL A 32 -28.99 2.84 -22.36
C VAL A 32 -28.27 1.78 -21.53
N ASP A 33 -28.66 0.52 -21.71
CA ASP A 33 -28.16 -0.60 -20.88
C ASP A 33 -27.02 -1.40 -21.54
N ARG A 34 -26.72 -1.12 -22.82
CA ARG A 34 -25.70 -1.84 -23.62
C ARG A 34 -24.87 -0.85 -24.43
N LEU A 35 -24.19 0.05 -23.72
CA LEU A 35 -23.23 0.99 -24.27
C LEU A 35 -22.09 1.12 -23.28
N ASP A 36 -20.85 1.08 -23.75
CA ASP A 36 -19.69 1.35 -22.92
C ASP A 36 -19.11 2.76 -23.15
N ASP A 37 -18.22 3.20 -22.26
CA ASP A 37 -17.61 4.53 -22.34
C ASP A 37 -16.60 4.67 -23.50
N TYR A 38 -16.09 3.58 -24.05
CA TYR A 38 -15.22 3.61 -25.24
C TYR A 38 -16.01 3.84 -26.53
N GLU A 39 -17.32 3.54 -26.54
CA GLU A 39 -18.22 3.87 -27.65
C GLU A 39 -18.70 5.33 -27.62
N LEU A 40 -18.58 6.02 -26.48
CA LEU A 40 -18.99 7.41 -26.33
C LEU A 40 -17.91 8.38 -26.83
N PRO A 41 -18.26 9.39 -27.66
CA PRO A 41 -17.33 10.46 -27.98
C PRO A 41 -17.12 11.36 -26.76
N CYS A 42 -15.99 12.06 -26.71
CA CYS A 42 -15.82 13.16 -25.74
C CYS A 42 -16.71 14.37 -26.05
N GLU A 43 -17.18 14.53 -27.28
CA GLU A 43 -18.07 15.63 -27.66
C GLU A 43 -18.99 15.25 -28.82
N GLY A 44 -20.26 15.64 -28.72
CA GLY A 44 -21.27 15.40 -29.74
C GLY A 44 -22.18 14.22 -29.41
N GLN A 45 -22.91 13.73 -30.41
CA GLN A 45 -23.87 12.64 -30.25
C GLN A 45 -23.27 11.30 -30.69
N ASP A 46 -23.49 10.26 -29.90
CA ASP A 46 -23.23 8.89 -30.32
C ASP A 46 -24.45 8.27 -31.07
N SER A 47 -24.30 7.04 -31.54
CA SER A 47 -25.34 6.33 -32.29
C SER A 47 -26.58 5.93 -31.45
N SER A 48 -26.43 5.79 -30.14
CA SER A 48 -27.53 5.49 -29.20
C SER A 48 -28.33 6.73 -28.79
N GLY A 49 -27.85 7.91 -29.18
CA GLY A 49 -28.49 9.21 -29.00
C GLY A 49 -28.04 9.98 -27.76
N ILE A 50 -27.02 9.51 -27.05
CA ILE A 50 -26.36 10.22 -25.96
C ILE A 50 -25.55 11.38 -26.53
N MET A 51 -25.85 12.58 -26.04
CA MET A 51 -25.02 13.76 -26.24
C MET A 51 -23.99 13.85 -25.11
N VAL A 52 -22.72 14.00 -25.46
CA VAL A 52 -21.63 14.24 -24.51
C VAL A 52 -21.06 15.64 -24.73
N SER A 53 -20.76 16.34 -23.62
CA SER A 53 -19.93 17.54 -23.63
C SER A 53 -18.97 17.53 -22.44
N LEU A 54 -17.77 18.07 -22.64
CA LEU A 54 -16.78 18.24 -21.57
C LEU A 54 -16.83 19.66 -21.03
N GLU A 55 -16.71 19.79 -19.71
CA GLU A 55 -16.56 21.04 -18.99
C GLU A 55 -15.19 21.04 -18.28
N PRO A 56 -14.18 21.67 -18.91
CA PRO A 56 -12.84 21.80 -18.35
C PRO A 56 -12.78 22.86 -17.25
N THR A 57 -12.08 22.58 -16.15
CA THR A 57 -11.93 23.53 -15.03
C THR A 57 -10.70 24.43 -15.15
N GLY A 58 -9.72 24.08 -16.00
CA GLY A 58 -8.44 24.80 -16.14
C GLY A 58 -7.83 24.71 -17.53
N ILE A 59 -6.69 25.40 -17.74
CA ILE A 59 -6.01 25.48 -19.05
C ILE A 59 -5.58 24.10 -19.54
N ALA A 60 -4.99 23.28 -18.67
CA ALA A 60 -4.57 21.92 -19.01
C ALA A 60 -5.76 21.07 -19.52
N GLU A 61 -6.87 21.10 -18.78
CA GLU A 61 -8.08 20.37 -19.16
C GLU A 61 -8.68 20.88 -20.47
N ARG A 62 -8.63 22.19 -20.74
CA ARG A 62 -9.07 22.75 -22.04
C ARG A 62 -8.22 22.23 -23.19
N ASN A 63 -6.90 22.22 -23.01
CA ASN A 63 -5.97 21.67 -23.99
C ASN A 63 -6.27 20.18 -24.26
N ILE A 64 -6.51 19.38 -23.22
CA ILE A 64 -6.88 17.97 -23.33
C ILE A 64 -8.24 17.80 -24.04
N ALA A 65 -9.25 18.61 -23.70
CA ALA A 65 -10.58 18.54 -24.32
C ALA A 65 -10.54 18.88 -25.82
N GLU A 66 -9.73 19.87 -26.22
CA GLU A 66 -9.52 20.20 -27.63
C GLU A 66 -8.85 19.06 -28.41
N LEU A 67 -7.87 18.38 -27.82
CA LEU A 67 -7.27 17.17 -28.41
C LEU A 67 -8.31 16.07 -28.58
N CYS A 68 -9.15 15.85 -27.57
CA CYS A 68 -10.21 14.86 -27.63
C CYS A 68 -11.20 15.12 -28.77
N ARG A 69 -11.59 16.38 -28.98
CA ARG A 69 -12.45 16.80 -30.09
C ARG A 69 -11.79 16.56 -31.45
N ASN A 70 -10.54 17.00 -31.61
CA ASN A 70 -9.83 16.96 -32.89
C ASN A 70 -9.52 15.53 -33.35
N GLU A 71 -9.12 14.67 -32.41
CA GLU A 71 -8.73 13.29 -32.70
C GLU A 71 -9.86 12.27 -32.52
N LYS A 72 -11.07 12.74 -32.15
CA LYS A 72 -12.24 11.90 -31.87
C LYS A 72 -11.95 10.82 -30.82
N ILE A 73 -11.32 11.25 -29.72
CA ILE A 73 -11.03 10.38 -28.58
C ILE A 73 -12.35 10.00 -27.88
N SER A 74 -12.46 8.72 -27.53
CA SER A 74 -13.58 8.21 -26.75
C SER A 74 -13.51 8.68 -25.30
N LEU A 75 -14.67 8.82 -24.64
CA LEU A 75 -14.77 9.15 -23.22
C LEU A 75 -14.02 8.13 -22.34
N GLY A 76 -14.05 6.84 -22.69
CA GLY A 76 -13.33 5.78 -21.97
C GLY A 76 -11.82 5.92 -22.03
N ARG A 77 -11.26 6.26 -23.19
CA ARG A 77 -9.82 6.57 -23.34
C ARG A 77 -9.40 7.82 -22.56
N LEU A 78 -10.24 8.86 -22.54
CA LEU A 78 -10.02 10.05 -21.71
C LEU A 78 -10.07 9.72 -20.21
N ASN A 79 -11.11 9.00 -19.78
CA ASN A 79 -11.29 8.55 -18.41
C ASN A 79 -10.12 7.68 -17.94
N SER A 80 -9.63 6.77 -18.79
CA SER A 80 -8.41 5.99 -18.54
C SER A 80 -7.18 6.87 -18.34
N GLY A 81 -6.99 7.91 -19.18
CA GLY A 81 -5.90 8.86 -19.01
C GLY A 81 -5.95 9.57 -17.67
N PHE A 82 -7.12 10.08 -17.27
CA PHE A 82 -7.31 10.67 -15.95
C PHE A 82 -7.12 9.66 -14.82
N ARG A 83 -7.57 8.41 -14.94
CA ARG A 83 -7.30 7.37 -13.94
C ARG A 83 -5.81 7.14 -13.75
N SER A 84 -5.01 7.14 -14.82
CA SER A 84 -3.56 7.01 -14.73
C SER A 84 -2.92 8.26 -14.11
N LEU A 85 -3.36 9.46 -14.49
CA LEU A 85 -2.89 10.71 -13.88
C LEU A 85 -3.12 10.71 -12.36
N PHE A 86 -4.34 10.40 -11.91
CA PHE A 86 -4.71 10.45 -10.48
C PHE A 86 -4.09 9.31 -9.64
N LYS A 87 -3.42 8.33 -10.27
CA LYS A 87 -2.58 7.34 -9.57
C LYS A 87 -1.18 7.86 -9.24
N LEU A 88 -0.73 8.93 -9.90
CA LEU A 88 0.56 9.55 -9.59
C LEU A 88 0.50 10.21 -8.20
N PRO A 89 1.63 10.37 -7.50
CA PRO A 89 1.65 11.22 -6.32
C PRO A 89 1.33 12.67 -6.71
N TYR A 90 0.75 13.43 -5.77
CA TYR A 90 0.08 14.71 -6.07
C TYR A 90 1.00 15.74 -6.75
N GLU A 91 2.27 15.81 -6.35
CA GLU A 91 3.24 16.71 -6.98
C GLU A 91 3.47 16.38 -8.46
N GLN A 92 3.55 15.09 -8.82
CA GLN A 92 3.69 14.64 -10.21
C GLN A 92 2.40 14.90 -11.00
N GLN A 93 1.23 14.80 -10.37
CA GLN A 93 -0.04 15.19 -11.00
C GLN A 93 -0.01 16.67 -11.41
N LEU A 94 0.41 17.55 -10.50
CA LEU A 94 0.58 18.98 -10.77
C LEU A 94 1.60 19.22 -11.87
N GLY A 95 2.77 18.55 -11.81
CA GLY A 95 3.79 18.68 -12.83
C GLY A 95 3.32 18.30 -14.24
N VAL A 96 2.52 17.23 -14.37
CA VAL A 96 1.90 16.84 -15.64
C VAL A 96 0.90 17.90 -16.11
N MET A 97 0.01 18.36 -15.23
CA MET A 97 -1.02 19.35 -15.57
C MET A 97 -0.40 20.71 -15.95
N ASP A 98 0.60 21.19 -15.22
CA ASP A 98 1.32 22.44 -15.50
C ASP A 98 2.06 22.38 -16.83
N ARG A 99 2.69 21.23 -17.14
CA ARG A 99 3.33 20.98 -18.44
C ARG A 99 2.32 21.07 -19.58
N ILE A 100 1.16 20.42 -19.45
CA ILE A 100 0.09 20.44 -20.47
C ILE A 100 -0.50 21.85 -20.62
N ALA A 101 -0.62 22.60 -19.52
CA ALA A 101 -1.12 23.97 -19.55
C ALA A 101 -0.16 24.92 -20.27
N SER A 102 1.14 24.79 -19.98
CA SER A 102 2.19 25.69 -20.50
C SER A 102 2.63 25.32 -21.91
N GLN A 103 2.66 24.02 -22.22
CA GLN A 103 2.99 23.48 -23.53
C GLN A 103 1.86 22.57 -23.97
N LYS A 104 0.92 23.14 -24.74
CA LYS A 104 -0.19 22.38 -25.31
C LYS A 104 0.37 21.19 -26.12
N PRO A 105 -0.04 19.94 -25.80
CA PRO A 105 0.38 18.78 -26.56
C PRO A 105 -0.17 18.82 -27.99
N GLU A 106 0.53 18.19 -28.94
CA GLU A 106 0.08 18.08 -30.33
C GLU A 106 -0.92 16.94 -30.50
N HIS A 107 -0.67 15.82 -29.79
CA HIS A 107 -1.52 14.64 -29.83
C HIS A 107 -2.02 14.22 -28.45
N PHE A 108 -3.17 13.54 -28.38
CA PHE A 108 -3.67 12.95 -27.13
C PHE A 108 -2.67 11.94 -26.52
N ASP A 109 -1.89 11.23 -27.33
CA ASP A 109 -0.86 10.33 -26.83
C ASP A 109 0.31 11.04 -26.16
N ASP A 110 0.54 12.33 -26.43
CA ASP A 110 1.57 13.09 -25.72
C ASP A 110 1.16 13.41 -24.29
N PHE A 111 -0.15 13.55 -24.02
CA PHE A 111 -0.68 13.57 -22.66
C PHE A 111 -0.39 12.26 -21.93
N ARG A 112 -0.60 11.10 -22.58
CA ARG A 112 -0.27 9.80 -22.00
C ARG A 112 1.23 9.66 -21.73
N LYS A 113 2.09 10.02 -22.68
CA LYS A 113 3.55 10.02 -22.49
C LYS A 113 3.99 10.92 -21.34
N ALA A 114 3.33 12.06 -21.12
CA ALA A 114 3.62 12.93 -20.00
C ALA A 114 3.31 12.25 -18.65
N ILE A 115 2.19 11.52 -18.55
CA ILE A 115 1.86 10.70 -17.39
C ILE A 115 2.89 9.57 -17.20
N ASP A 116 3.20 8.84 -18.26
CA ASP A 116 4.15 7.72 -18.20
C ASP A 116 5.54 8.20 -17.76
N ALA A 117 6.00 9.36 -18.26
CA ALA A 117 7.26 9.97 -17.86
C ALA A 117 7.26 10.50 -16.41
N ALA A 118 6.09 10.79 -15.84
CA ALA A 118 5.92 11.23 -14.46
C ALA A 118 5.61 10.05 -13.51
N THR A 119 5.47 8.83 -14.03
CA THR A 119 5.23 7.64 -13.24
C THR A 119 6.48 7.29 -12.44
N VAL A 120 6.34 7.30 -11.13
CA VAL A 120 7.40 6.88 -10.22
C VAL A 120 7.29 5.37 -10.03
N PRO A 121 8.35 4.59 -10.32
CA PRO A 121 8.32 3.15 -10.08
C PRO A 121 8.12 2.87 -8.59
N SER A 122 7.34 1.83 -8.28
CA SER A 122 7.25 1.33 -6.92
C SER A 122 8.59 0.75 -6.49
N VAL A 123 8.98 1.04 -5.26
CA VAL A 123 10.12 0.46 -4.58
C VAL A 123 9.58 -0.40 -3.45
N SER A 124 10.15 -1.59 -3.28
CA SER A 124 9.88 -2.45 -2.13
C SER A 124 11.15 -2.51 -1.29
N GLN A 125 11.02 -2.28 0.01
CA GLN A 125 12.10 -2.31 0.99
C GLN A 125 11.66 -3.12 2.19
N GLU A 126 12.58 -3.95 2.70
CA GLU A 126 12.34 -4.74 3.90
C GLU A 126 13.02 -4.10 5.11
N TYR A 127 12.32 -4.14 6.24
CA TYR A 127 12.78 -3.66 7.54
C TYR A 127 12.74 -4.82 8.55
N TYR A 128 13.83 -5.04 9.25
CA TYR A 128 14.03 -6.17 10.16
C TYR A 128 14.10 -5.71 11.60
N PHE A 129 13.50 -6.48 12.51
CA PHE A 129 13.54 -6.21 13.95
C PHE A 129 13.64 -7.52 14.74
N PRO A 130 14.26 -7.51 15.94
CA PRO A 130 14.42 -8.72 16.76
C PRO A 130 13.08 -9.15 17.36
N LEU A 131 13.00 -10.42 17.76
CA LEU A 131 11.83 -11.00 18.42
C LEU A 131 12.21 -11.49 19.81
N THR A 132 11.32 -11.29 20.76
CA THR A 132 11.38 -11.89 22.10
C THR A 132 10.29 -12.93 22.24
N VAL A 133 10.60 -14.09 22.81
CA VAL A 133 9.66 -15.19 22.99
C VAL A 133 9.56 -15.56 24.46
N ASN A 134 8.36 -15.38 25.02
CA ASN A 134 8.04 -15.82 26.37
C ASN A 134 7.48 -17.23 26.34
N LEU A 135 8.22 -18.19 26.89
CA LEU A 135 7.84 -19.59 27.00
C LEU A 135 7.21 -19.88 28.36
N TYR A 136 5.96 -20.35 28.32
CA TYR A 136 5.25 -20.88 29.47
C TYR A 136 5.21 -22.40 29.38
N THR A 137 5.82 -23.09 30.35
CA THR A 137 5.81 -24.56 30.41
C THR A 137 4.72 -25.05 31.36
N ALA A 138 3.97 -26.07 30.94
CA ALA A 138 2.98 -26.67 31.81
C ALA A 138 3.67 -27.55 32.87
N ASN A 139 3.25 -27.39 34.13
CA ASN A 139 3.67 -28.28 35.22
C ASN A 139 3.01 -29.66 35.08
N ARG A 140 3.33 -30.60 35.98
CA ARG A 140 2.80 -31.98 35.96
C ARG A 140 1.26 -32.10 36.06
N TRP A 141 0.57 -31.03 36.39
CA TRP A 141 -0.88 -30.93 36.49
C TRP A 141 -1.51 -30.20 35.31
N GLY A 142 -0.70 -29.65 34.39
CA GLY A 142 -1.16 -28.92 33.22
C GLY A 142 -1.27 -27.40 33.40
N ASP A 143 -0.94 -26.87 34.59
CA ASP A 143 -0.98 -25.43 34.86
C ASP A 143 0.33 -24.76 34.43
N TYR A 144 0.25 -23.52 33.96
CA TYR A 144 1.40 -22.69 33.57
C TYR A 144 1.86 -21.82 34.73
N ASP A 145 3.17 -21.59 34.83
CA ASP A 145 3.72 -20.57 35.73
C ASP A 145 3.36 -19.16 35.21
N ASP A 146 3.27 -18.19 36.11
CA ASP A 146 3.07 -16.78 35.74
C ASP A 146 4.38 -16.15 35.22
N ASP A 147 5.53 -16.68 35.64
CA ASP A 147 6.86 -16.23 35.19
C ASP A 147 7.32 -17.03 33.95
N PRO A 148 7.40 -16.41 32.75
CA PRO A 148 7.89 -17.09 31.55
C PRO A 148 9.42 -17.24 31.55
N GLU A 149 9.89 -18.24 30.82
CA GLU A 149 11.28 -18.29 30.35
C GLU A 149 11.40 -17.49 29.05
N GLU A 150 12.25 -16.46 29.05
CA GLU A 150 12.47 -15.60 27.87
C GLU A 150 13.51 -16.20 26.92
N TYR A 151 13.23 -16.17 25.62
CA TYR A 151 14.08 -16.66 24.55
C TYR A 151 14.13 -15.67 23.37
N ASP A 152 15.12 -15.86 22.49
CA ASP A 152 15.38 -15.03 21.32
C ASP A 152 14.73 -15.57 20.02
N GLY A 153 15.00 -14.89 18.91
CA GLY A 153 14.55 -15.30 17.59
C GLY A 153 15.08 -16.67 17.16
N ARG A 154 16.19 -17.16 17.71
CA ARG A 154 16.75 -18.49 17.38
C ARG A 154 15.89 -19.61 17.96
N PHE A 155 15.28 -19.38 19.12
CA PHE A 155 14.22 -20.25 19.63
C PHE A 155 12.95 -20.12 18.79
N ALA A 156 12.51 -18.90 18.48
CA ALA A 156 11.33 -18.62 17.64
C ALA A 156 11.39 -19.35 16.29
N ALA A 157 12.60 -19.44 15.71
CA ALA A 157 12.87 -20.13 14.47
C ALA A 157 12.52 -21.63 14.50
N ARG A 158 12.31 -22.26 15.65
CA ARG A 158 11.83 -23.67 15.70
C ARG A 158 10.33 -23.78 15.42
N TYR A 159 9.60 -22.68 15.55
CA TYR A 159 8.14 -22.60 15.49
C TYR A 159 7.65 -21.60 14.44
N GLU A 160 8.51 -21.22 13.48
CA GLU A 160 8.22 -20.22 12.44
C GLU A 160 6.83 -20.39 11.80
N ASP A 161 6.47 -21.60 11.37
CA ASP A 161 5.18 -21.87 10.73
C ASP A 161 3.99 -21.57 11.66
N LYS A 162 4.12 -21.90 12.95
CA LYS A 162 3.08 -21.63 13.95
C LYS A 162 2.96 -20.15 14.25
N ILE A 163 4.08 -19.44 14.35
CA ILE A 163 4.13 -18.00 14.60
C ILE A 163 3.51 -17.24 13.42
N ARG A 164 3.91 -17.58 12.18
CA ARG A 164 3.34 -17.01 10.97
C ARG A 164 1.85 -17.28 10.86
N GLN A 165 1.42 -18.52 11.16
CA GLN A 165 0.00 -18.86 11.18
C GLN A 165 -0.78 -18.06 12.22
N ALA A 166 -0.23 -17.85 13.41
CA ALA A 166 -0.87 -17.04 14.45
C ALA A 166 -1.05 -15.59 13.98
N LEU A 167 -0.03 -14.98 13.35
CA LEU A 167 -0.14 -13.61 12.83
C LEU A 167 -1.21 -13.50 11.73
N LEU A 168 -1.27 -14.48 10.83
CA LEU A 168 -2.31 -14.53 9.80
C LEU A 168 -3.72 -14.68 10.36
N VAL A 169 -3.89 -15.39 11.49
CA VAL A 169 -5.18 -15.51 12.17
C VAL A 169 -5.53 -14.20 12.86
N TYR A 170 -4.56 -13.58 13.54
CA TYR A 170 -4.73 -12.31 14.24
C TYR A 170 -5.14 -11.18 13.29
N ASN A 171 -4.53 -11.09 12.10
CA ASN A 171 -4.81 -10.05 11.12
C ASN A 171 -5.98 -10.37 10.17
N ARG A 172 -6.69 -11.50 10.33
CA ARG A 172 -7.68 -11.97 9.34
C ARG A 172 -8.84 -10.98 9.13
N ASP A 173 -9.25 -10.32 10.20
CA ASP A 173 -10.44 -9.45 10.20
C ASP A 173 -10.09 -7.99 9.89
N ASP A 174 -8.80 -7.65 9.82
CA ASP A 174 -8.33 -6.33 9.41
C ASP A 174 -8.29 -6.27 7.87
N GLY A 175 -9.25 -5.55 7.30
CA GLY A 175 -9.45 -5.47 5.84
C GLY A 175 -8.63 -4.38 5.16
N GLU A 176 -7.87 -3.60 5.93
CA GLU A 176 -7.06 -2.49 5.45
C GLU A 176 -5.56 -2.83 5.53
N ASP A 177 -4.79 -2.30 4.58
CA ASP A 177 -3.33 -2.41 4.63
C ASP A 177 -2.78 -1.52 5.75
N MET A 178 -1.75 -1.99 6.48
CA MET A 178 -1.21 -1.24 7.63
C MET A 178 -0.72 0.17 7.25
N ALA A 179 -0.38 0.40 5.98
CA ALA A 179 -0.07 1.72 5.45
C ALA A 179 -1.18 2.76 5.71
N ALA A 180 -2.44 2.34 5.82
CA ALA A 180 -3.58 3.22 6.12
C ALA A 180 -3.51 3.83 7.53
N TYR A 181 -2.82 3.18 8.47
CA TYR A 181 -2.65 3.63 9.86
C TYR A 181 -1.41 4.51 10.06
N PHE A 182 -0.62 4.75 9.01
CA PHE A 182 0.53 5.65 9.07
C PHE A 182 0.07 7.10 9.26
N HIS A 183 0.39 7.67 10.41
CA HIS A 183 0.02 9.04 10.82
C HIS A 183 1.23 9.96 10.98
N GLY A 184 2.38 9.56 10.41
CA GLY A 184 3.60 10.35 10.39
C GLY A 184 3.59 11.45 9.31
N ASN A 185 4.76 11.71 8.74
CA ASN A 185 4.98 12.80 7.79
C ASN A 185 4.15 12.64 6.50
N ASN A 186 3.46 13.72 6.10
CA ASN A 186 2.64 13.76 4.87
C ASN A 186 3.42 13.37 3.61
N THR A 187 4.73 13.61 3.58
CA THR A 187 5.57 13.23 2.44
C THR A 187 5.79 11.72 2.35
N VAL A 188 5.77 11.01 3.49
CA VAL A 188 5.78 9.54 3.56
C VAL A 188 4.39 9.01 3.22
N VAL A 189 3.31 9.58 3.79
CA VAL A 189 1.92 9.22 3.46
C VAL A 189 1.67 9.27 1.95
N ALA A 190 2.16 10.31 1.26
CA ALA A 190 1.99 10.45 -0.19
C ALA A 190 2.69 9.35 -1.00
N LYS A 191 3.77 8.76 -0.46
CA LYS A 191 4.56 7.71 -1.10
C LYS A 191 4.13 6.31 -0.70
N LEU A 192 3.68 6.09 0.53
CA LEU A 192 3.35 4.77 1.06
C LEU A 192 2.23 4.11 0.24
N ARG A 193 2.39 2.81 -0.06
CA ARG A 193 1.43 2.01 -0.82
C ARG A 193 0.99 0.78 -0.05
N SER A 194 1.93 0.13 0.62
CA SER A 194 1.65 -0.96 1.54
C SER A 194 2.69 -1.03 2.65
N ALA A 195 2.31 -1.61 3.78
CA ALA A 195 3.21 -2.06 4.82
C ALA A 195 2.68 -3.40 5.34
N THR A 196 3.47 -4.47 5.24
CA THR A 196 3.04 -5.81 5.61
C THR A 196 4.02 -6.43 6.58
N TRP A 197 3.53 -6.75 7.78
CA TRP A 197 4.28 -7.47 8.81
C TRP A 197 4.28 -8.97 8.50
N ASP A 198 5.45 -9.57 8.61
CA ASP A 198 5.71 -10.99 8.45
C ASP A 198 7.00 -11.37 9.22
N PHE A 199 7.51 -12.59 9.00
CA PHE A 199 8.73 -13.09 9.63
C PHE A 199 9.70 -13.63 8.58
N LYS A 200 11.00 -13.47 8.84
CA LYS A 200 12.07 -13.99 7.99
C LYS A 200 13.19 -14.63 8.78
N ARG A 201 13.62 -15.80 8.30
CA ARG A 201 14.78 -16.50 8.87
C ARG A 201 16.08 -16.03 8.24
N ARG A 202 17.06 -15.65 9.07
CA ARG A 202 18.41 -15.23 8.68
C ARG A 202 19.41 -15.79 9.69
N GLY A 203 20.51 -16.40 9.23
CA GLY A 203 21.52 -16.96 10.14
C GLY A 203 21.04 -18.06 11.11
N GLY A 204 19.88 -18.67 10.89
CA GLY A 204 19.27 -19.64 11.80
C GLY A 204 18.37 -19.04 12.89
N GLU A 205 18.22 -17.71 12.89
CA GLU A 205 17.34 -16.93 13.75
C GLU A 205 16.15 -16.39 12.97
N LEU A 206 15.00 -16.24 13.63
CA LEU A 206 13.78 -15.66 13.06
C LEU A 206 13.66 -14.20 13.51
N TYR A 207 13.51 -13.31 12.54
CA TYR A 207 13.29 -11.89 12.77
C TYR A 207 11.89 -11.50 12.33
N GLY A 208 11.34 -10.48 12.97
CA GLY A 208 10.21 -9.76 12.41
C GLY A 208 10.66 -8.99 11.16
N CYS A 209 9.79 -8.90 10.17
CA CYS A 209 10.07 -8.27 8.90
C CYS A 209 8.85 -7.46 8.45
N VAL A 210 9.03 -6.18 8.17
CA VAL A 210 8.03 -5.35 7.48
C VAL A 210 8.45 -5.19 6.03
N THR A 211 7.61 -5.64 5.11
CA THR A 211 7.76 -5.32 3.69
C THR A 211 6.97 -4.06 3.39
N VAL A 212 7.66 -3.00 2.98
CA VAL A 212 7.06 -1.69 2.69
C VAL A 212 7.16 -1.40 1.21
N GLU A 213 6.05 -1.02 0.58
CA GLU A 213 6.05 -0.51 -0.80
C GLU A 213 5.80 1.00 -0.83
N THR A 214 6.64 1.71 -1.59
CA THR A 214 6.54 3.17 -1.76
C THR A 214 6.62 3.58 -3.22
N ALA A 215 6.01 4.71 -3.57
CA ALA A 215 6.24 5.38 -4.85
C ALA A 215 7.60 6.09 -4.82
N GLY A 216 8.62 5.42 -5.37
CA GLY A 216 10.00 5.88 -5.35
C GLY A 216 10.68 5.67 -3.99
N GLN A 217 11.98 5.97 -3.94
CA GLN A 217 12.78 5.83 -2.73
C GLN A 217 12.39 6.87 -1.67
N LEU A 218 12.49 6.48 -0.40
CA LEU A 218 12.44 7.39 0.72
C LEU A 218 13.78 8.11 0.88
N THR A 219 13.75 9.35 1.34
CA THR A 219 14.96 10.01 1.84
C THR A 219 15.32 9.44 3.21
N ALA A 220 16.54 9.67 3.68
CA ALA A 220 16.96 9.22 5.02
C ALA A 220 16.05 9.74 6.15
N GLU A 221 15.57 10.98 6.06
CA GLU A 221 14.61 11.56 7.01
C GLU A 221 13.24 10.86 6.95
N GLN A 222 12.74 10.60 5.74
CA GLN A 222 11.48 9.87 5.53
C GLN A 222 11.55 8.43 6.02
N GLU A 223 12.69 7.78 5.83
CA GLU A 223 12.94 6.43 6.31
C GLU A 223 13.05 6.39 7.85
N ALA A 224 13.67 7.40 8.47
CA ALA A 224 13.67 7.52 9.93
C ALA A 224 12.25 7.63 10.49
N ASP A 225 11.41 8.50 9.91
CA ASP A 225 9.98 8.61 10.30
C ASP A 225 9.24 7.27 10.15
N LEU A 226 9.55 6.49 9.10
CA LEU A 226 8.96 5.18 8.88
C LEU A 226 9.43 4.16 9.93
N LYS A 227 10.72 4.13 10.28
CA LYS A 227 11.28 3.24 11.30
C LYS A 227 10.74 3.54 12.70
N ASP A 228 10.54 4.82 13.02
CA ASP A 228 9.91 5.25 14.27
C ASP A 228 8.47 4.76 14.34
N TRP A 229 7.72 4.85 13.23
CA TRP A 229 6.36 4.31 13.17
C TRP A 229 6.32 2.78 13.28
N ILE A 230 7.21 2.06 12.59
CA ILE A 230 7.32 0.59 12.73
C ILE A 230 7.64 0.23 14.18
N THR A 231 8.57 0.94 14.83
CA THR A 231 8.88 0.74 16.24
C THR A 231 7.65 0.95 17.11
N GLY A 232 6.88 2.01 16.87
CA GLY A 232 5.61 2.25 17.55
C GLY A 232 4.60 1.11 17.39
N GLN A 233 4.39 0.61 16.16
CA GLN A 233 3.52 -0.53 15.88
C GLN A 233 4.03 -1.85 16.45
N ASN A 234 5.34 -1.99 16.66
CA ASN A 234 5.92 -3.17 17.28
C ASN A 234 5.80 -3.11 18.81
N SER A 235 5.90 -1.92 19.41
CA SER A 235 5.80 -1.73 20.86
C SER A 235 4.38 -1.63 21.38
N ASP A 236 3.45 -1.17 20.54
CA ASP A 236 2.06 -0.84 20.86
C ASP A 236 1.17 -1.27 19.69
N GLY A 237 -0.14 -1.37 19.88
CA GLY A 237 -1.09 -1.69 18.83
C GLY A 237 -0.92 -3.12 18.31
N LEU A 238 -0.32 -3.26 17.12
CA LEU A 238 -0.14 -4.57 16.49
C LEU A 238 0.70 -5.50 17.36
N GLY A 239 1.87 -5.03 17.81
CA GLY A 239 2.82 -5.84 18.58
C GLY A 239 2.27 -6.25 19.94
N GLU A 240 1.71 -5.31 20.71
CA GLU A 240 1.10 -5.61 22.02
C GLU A 240 -0.06 -6.61 21.88
N GLY A 241 -0.94 -6.40 20.90
CA GLY A 241 -2.08 -7.30 20.70
C GLY A 241 -1.68 -8.68 20.15
N PHE A 242 -0.60 -8.75 19.36
CA PHE A 242 -0.05 -10.02 18.91
C PHE A 242 0.69 -10.77 20.02
N GLU A 243 1.38 -10.08 20.93
CA GLU A 243 2.05 -10.70 22.08
C GLU A 243 1.04 -11.45 22.98
N GLN A 244 -0.20 -11.00 23.04
CA GLN A 244 -1.27 -11.67 23.79
C GLN A 244 -1.79 -12.96 23.10
N GLN A 245 -1.32 -13.29 21.89
CA GLN A 245 -1.69 -14.51 21.21
C GLN A 245 -0.87 -15.70 21.73
N GLU A 246 -1.49 -16.52 22.59
CA GLU A 246 -0.89 -17.77 23.06
C GLU A 246 -0.78 -18.82 21.94
N ILE A 247 0.44 -19.20 21.59
CA ILE A 247 0.72 -20.19 20.56
C ILE A 247 1.13 -21.51 21.22
N ASN A 248 0.30 -22.55 21.10
CA ASN A 248 0.60 -23.86 21.65
C ASN A 248 1.78 -24.53 20.92
N ILE A 249 2.81 -24.90 21.67
CA ILE A 249 3.95 -25.68 21.21
C ILE A 249 4.00 -27.02 21.96
N ASP A 250 3.57 -28.09 21.27
CA ASP A 250 3.69 -29.44 21.81
C ASP A 250 5.11 -29.98 21.60
N SER A 251 5.69 -30.54 22.66
CA SER A 251 6.86 -31.40 22.58
C SER A 251 6.49 -32.83 23.02
N TYR A 252 7.37 -33.80 22.76
CA TYR A 252 7.14 -35.21 23.11
C TYR A 252 6.97 -35.46 24.62
N SER A 253 7.37 -34.53 25.49
CA SER A 253 7.39 -34.71 26.95
C SER A 253 6.69 -33.61 27.75
N SER A 254 6.25 -32.51 27.13
CA SER A 254 5.53 -31.42 27.78
C SER A 254 4.76 -30.56 26.77
N SER A 255 3.62 -30.01 27.20
CA SER A 255 2.92 -28.93 26.52
C SER A 255 3.52 -27.60 26.95
N GLY A 256 3.77 -26.71 26.00
CA GLY A 256 4.18 -25.33 26.26
C GLY A 256 3.35 -24.35 25.44
N ARG A 257 3.38 -23.09 25.85
CA ARG A 257 2.80 -21.98 25.09
C ARG A 257 3.85 -20.92 24.92
N ILE A 258 3.89 -20.30 23.75
CA ILE A 258 4.75 -19.15 23.49
C ILE A 258 3.90 -17.93 23.20
N CYS A 259 4.34 -16.80 23.73
CA CYS A 259 3.91 -15.47 23.36
C CYS A 259 5.09 -14.78 22.68
N VAL A 260 4.86 -14.16 21.52
CA VAL A 260 5.93 -13.55 20.72
C VAL A 260 5.75 -12.04 20.73
N SER A 261 6.76 -11.35 21.26
CA SER A 261 6.82 -9.89 21.24
C SER A 261 7.65 -9.41 20.06
N PHE A 262 7.17 -8.33 19.42
CA PHE A 262 7.87 -7.64 18.33
C PHE A 262 8.84 -6.57 18.83
N TRP A 263 8.85 -6.32 20.14
CA TRP A 263 9.58 -5.22 20.74
C TRP A 263 10.09 -5.58 22.13
N HIS A 264 11.23 -5.01 22.51
CA HIS A 264 11.71 -5.03 23.90
C HIS A 264 12.41 -3.70 24.23
N SER A 265 12.49 -3.39 25.52
CA SER A 265 13.11 -2.15 26.01
C SER A 265 14.63 -2.20 26.12
N GLY A 266 15.24 -3.30 25.71
CA GLY A 266 16.70 -3.50 25.72
C GLY A 266 17.43 -2.61 24.71
N ASP A 267 18.69 -2.28 25.02
CA ASP A 267 19.56 -1.43 24.18
C ASP A 267 19.90 -2.06 22.81
N ASP A 268 19.61 -3.34 22.64
CA ASP A 268 19.84 -4.12 21.42
C ASP A 268 18.61 -4.19 20.50
N TYR A 269 17.49 -3.53 20.84
CA TYR A 269 16.35 -3.41 19.93
C TYR A 269 16.71 -2.55 18.71
N PHE A 270 16.26 -2.96 17.52
CA PHE A 270 16.50 -2.23 16.27
C PHE A 270 15.36 -2.41 15.27
N VAL A 271 15.27 -1.46 14.34
CA VAL A 271 14.50 -1.58 13.09
C VAL A 271 15.42 -1.17 11.95
N ASP A 272 16.03 -2.15 11.31
CA ASP A 272 17.08 -1.94 10.31
C ASP A 272 16.51 -2.18 8.91
N ASN A 273 16.92 -1.38 7.92
CA ASN A 273 16.69 -1.74 6.52
C ASN A 273 17.62 -2.89 6.08
N GLU A 274 17.51 -3.34 4.83
CA GLU A 274 18.30 -4.48 4.34
C GLU A 274 19.82 -4.27 4.43
N ASP A 275 20.29 -3.06 4.12
CA ASP A 275 21.72 -2.74 4.13
C ASP A 275 22.26 -2.70 5.57
N GLU A 276 21.57 -1.99 6.46
CA GLU A 276 21.92 -1.92 7.90
C GLU A 276 21.87 -3.30 8.55
N PHE A 277 20.85 -4.09 8.22
CA PHE A 277 20.67 -5.43 8.77
C PHE A 277 21.77 -6.38 8.28
N ALA A 278 22.17 -6.29 7.01
CA ALA A 278 23.29 -7.06 6.48
C ALA A 278 24.60 -6.71 7.20
N GLU A 279 24.88 -5.42 7.41
CA GLU A 279 26.05 -4.96 8.16
C GLU A 279 26.02 -5.46 9.62
N ARG A 280 24.86 -5.44 10.27
CA ARG A 280 24.68 -5.96 11.64
C ARG A 280 25.00 -7.45 11.72
N LEU A 281 24.52 -8.24 10.75
CA LEU A 281 24.80 -9.66 10.70
C LEU A 281 26.31 -9.90 10.55
N GLU A 282 26.99 -9.20 9.64
CA GLU A 282 28.44 -9.33 9.46
C GLU A 282 29.24 -8.99 10.73
N GLN A 283 28.85 -7.95 11.46
CA GLN A 283 29.48 -7.58 12.73
C GLN A 283 29.24 -8.63 13.83
N GLY A 284 28.01 -9.15 13.93
CA GLY A 284 27.67 -10.24 14.85
C GLY A 284 28.45 -11.52 14.57
N PHE A 285 28.64 -11.88 13.30
CA PHE A 285 29.46 -13.04 12.90
C PHE A 285 30.94 -12.86 13.22
N ASN A 286 31.48 -11.64 13.14
CA ASN A 286 32.88 -11.36 13.45
C ASN A 286 33.20 -11.42 14.96
N LEU A 287 32.22 -11.18 15.83
CA LEU A 287 32.39 -11.28 17.29
C LEU A 287 32.22 -12.71 17.85
N GLY A 288 31.49 -13.58 17.15
CA GLY A 288 31.27 -14.99 17.54
C GLY A 288 32.34 -15.98 17.04
N GLY A 289 33.39 -15.50 16.37
CA GLY A 289 34.42 -16.30 15.70
C GLY A 289 35.80 -16.33 16.38
N MET A 290 35.92 -15.89 17.64
CA MET A 290 37.17 -15.96 18.43
C MET A 290 37.13 -17.03 19.52
#